data_AF-A0A146G7Q1-F1
#
_entry.id   AF-A0A146G7Q1-F1
#
_cell.length_a   1.000
_cell.length_b   1.000
_cell.length_c   1.000
_cell.angle_alpha   90.00
_cell.angle_beta   90.00
_cell.angle_gamma   90.00
#
_symmetry.space_group_name_H-M   'P 1'
#
loop_
_entity.id
_entity.type
_entity.pdbx_description
1 polymer ?
#
loop_
_entity_poly.entity_id
_entity_poly.type
_entity_poly.pdbx_seq_one_letter_code
_entity_poly.pdbx_strand_id
1 'polypeptide(L)'
;MSVSPQPRHFPLRLIAGGLGVFALFAAAVFVVRTGDPGPAPMDAARAEERRAALAELRKRDTERLNTYAVIDRAGDSFQMPIERAMELVVREYAGTSPRAVPLPPVPEASPSASPVATP
;
A
#
# COMPACT_ATOMS: atom_id res chain seq x y z
N MET A 1 -72.38 25.03 -11.89
CA MET A 1 -71.15 24.23 -12.14
C MET A 1 -70.03 25.18 -12.52
N SER A 2 -69.28 25.69 -11.56
CA SER A 2 -68.11 26.54 -11.80
C SER A 2 -66.87 25.74 -11.43
N VAL A 3 -66.15 25.28 -12.45
CA VAL A 3 -64.86 24.59 -12.31
C VAL A 3 -63.78 25.66 -12.17
N SER A 4 -63.17 25.76 -11.00
CA SER A 4 -62.03 26.64 -10.76
C SER A 4 -60.80 26.17 -11.56
N PRO A 5 -60.06 27.03 -12.25
CA PRO A 5 -58.85 26.64 -12.94
C PRO A 5 -57.72 26.37 -11.94
N GLN A 6 -57.29 25.11 -11.84
CA GLN A 6 -56.11 24.70 -11.08
C GLN A 6 -54.83 25.37 -11.67
N PRO A 7 -53.97 26.00 -10.84
CA PRO A 7 -52.73 26.61 -11.30
C PRO A 7 -51.71 25.54 -11.76
N ARG A 8 -51.58 25.37 -13.07
CA ARG A 8 -50.67 24.41 -13.74
C ARG A 8 -49.17 24.60 -13.47
N HIS A 9 -48.78 25.64 -12.74
CA HIS A 9 -47.38 26.00 -12.45
C HIS A 9 -46.89 25.52 -11.08
N PHE A 10 -47.79 25.01 -10.22
CA PHE A 10 -47.41 24.45 -8.92
C PHE A 10 -46.42 23.26 -9.02
N PRO A 11 -46.64 22.24 -9.86
CA PRO A 11 -45.70 21.12 -9.97
C PRO A 11 -44.37 21.54 -10.60
N LEU A 12 -44.39 22.47 -11.57
CA LEU A 12 -43.19 22.96 -12.23
C LEU A 12 -42.26 23.72 -11.27
N ARG A 13 -42.83 24.50 -10.33
CA ARG A 13 -42.07 25.23 -9.31
C ARG A 13 -41.41 24.30 -8.29
N LEU A 14 -42.08 23.21 -7.90
CA LEU A 14 -41.49 22.18 -7.04
C LEU A 14 -40.34 21.44 -7.72
N ILE A 15 -40.50 21.08 -8.99
CA ILE A 15 -39.43 20.44 -9.78
C ILE A 15 -38.25 21.39 -9.94
N ALA A 16 -38.48 22.65 -10.31
CA ALA A 16 -37.42 23.65 -10.45
C ALA A 16 -36.68 23.91 -9.13
N GLY A 17 -37.40 23.98 -8.00
CA GLY A 17 -36.79 24.10 -6.68
C GLY A 17 -35.93 22.89 -6.31
N GLY A 18 -36.46 21.68 -6.52
CA GLY A 18 -35.71 20.43 -6.28
C GLY A 18 -34.46 20.33 -7.14
N LEU A 19 -34.55 20.67 -8.43
CA LEU A 19 -33.41 20.67 -9.34
C LEU A 19 -32.35 21.70 -8.92
N GLY A 20 -32.77 22.87 -8.42
CA GLY A 20 -31.87 23.91 -7.93
C GLY A 20 -31.09 23.47 -6.69
N VAL A 21 -31.76 22.86 -5.72
CA VAL A 21 -31.09 22.31 -4.51
C VAL A 21 -30.15 21.17 -4.88
N PHE A 22 -30.57 20.28 -5.79
CA PHE A 22 -29.74 19.18 -6.25
C PHE A 22 -28.50 19.67 -7.02
N ALA A 23 -28.66 20.68 -7.88
CA ALA A 23 -27.55 21.30 -8.59
C ALA A 23 -26.55 21.98 -7.64
N LEU A 24 -27.04 22.65 -6.60
CA LEU A 24 -26.19 23.26 -5.56
C LEU A 24 -25.40 22.18 -4.80
N PHE A 25 -26.05 21.08 -4.42
CA PHE A 25 -25.38 19.96 -3.79
C PHE A 25 -24.33 19.33 -4.71
N ALA A 26 -24.65 19.11 -5.98
CA ALA A 26 -23.71 18.58 -6.97
C ALA A 26 -22.49 19.51 -7.15
N ALA A 27 -22.71 20.82 -7.18
CA ALA A 27 -21.63 21.81 -7.25
C ALA A 27 -20.74 21.78 -5.99
N ALA A 28 -21.33 21.67 -4.80
CA ALA A 28 -20.58 21.54 -3.55
C ALA A 28 -19.72 20.26 -3.53
N VAL A 29 -20.29 19.12 -3.93
CA VAL A 29 -19.55 17.85 -4.06
C VAL A 29 -18.45 17.96 -5.11
N PHE A 30 -18.70 18.63 -6.23
CA PHE A 30 -17.69 18.85 -7.26
C PHE A 30 -16.51 19.63 -6.71
N VAL A 31 -16.76 20.75 -6.01
CA VAL A 31 -15.71 21.57 -5.37
C VAL A 31 -14.88 20.76 -4.38
N VAL A 32 -15.52 19.96 -3.52
CA VAL A 32 -14.83 19.10 -2.54
C VAL A 32 -14.04 17.98 -3.23
N ARG A 33 -14.52 17.45 -4.35
CA ARG A 33 -13.87 16.36 -5.09
C ARG A 33 -12.71 16.84 -5.96
N THR A 34 -12.79 18.06 -6.51
CA THR A 34 -11.71 18.67 -7.29
C THR A 34 -10.67 19.36 -6.44
N GLY A 35 -11.08 19.91 -5.29
CA GLY A 35 -10.16 20.40 -4.27
C GLY A 35 -9.66 19.22 -3.47
N ASP A 36 -8.76 18.42 -4.05
CA ASP A 36 -8.03 17.38 -3.33
C ASP A 36 -7.48 18.00 -2.03
N PRO A 37 -8.05 17.66 -0.85
CA PRO A 37 -7.45 18.06 0.40
C PRO A 37 -6.22 17.16 0.51
N GLY A 38 -5.12 17.60 -0.09
CA GLY A 38 -3.85 16.89 -0.05
C GLY A 38 -3.55 16.42 1.38
N PRO A 39 -2.72 15.38 1.54
CA PRO A 39 -2.52 14.71 2.82
C PRO A 39 -2.39 15.75 3.93
N ALA A 40 -3.19 15.62 4.98
CA ALA A 40 -3.21 16.58 6.08
C ALA A 40 -1.76 16.91 6.46
N PRO A 41 -1.42 18.16 6.80
CA PRO A 41 -0.01 18.57 6.96
C PRO A 41 0.80 17.68 7.92
N MET A 42 0.12 17.04 8.88
CA MET A 42 0.70 16.05 9.79
C MET A 42 1.07 14.71 9.09
N ASP A 43 0.33 14.30 8.07
CA ASP A 43 0.60 13.12 7.24
C ASP A 43 1.71 13.37 6.23
N ALA A 44 1.85 14.60 5.73
CA ALA A 44 2.95 14.98 4.83
C ALA A 44 4.31 14.85 5.54
N ALA A 45 4.45 15.40 6.75
CA ALA A 45 5.68 15.29 7.54
C ALA A 45 6.04 13.82 7.87
N ARG A 46 5.06 13.01 8.30
CA ARG A 46 5.27 11.57 8.54
C ARG A 46 5.62 10.81 7.26
N ALA A 47 5.06 11.18 6.11
CA ALA A 47 5.41 10.57 4.84
C ALA A 47 6.87 10.87 4.47
N GLU A 48 7.35 12.08 4.73
CA GLU A 48 8.76 12.44 4.54
C GLU A 48 9.69 11.70 5.51
N GLU A 49 9.34 11.60 6.79
CA GLU A 49 10.09 10.82 7.78
C GLU A 49 10.23 9.35 7.36
N ARG A 50 9.13 8.72 6.92
CA ARG A 50 9.15 7.33 6.43
C ARG A 50 10.02 7.17 5.19
N ARG A 51 9.98 8.12 4.26
CA ARG A 51 10.83 8.11 3.05
C ARG A 51 12.31 8.25 3.42
N ALA A 52 12.64 9.15 4.34
CA ALA A 52 14.01 9.35 4.81
C ALA A 52 14.54 8.10 5.53
N ALA A 53 13.75 7.51 6.44
CA ALA A 53 14.11 6.27 7.13
C ALA A 53 14.34 5.10 6.16
N LEU A 54 13.50 4.97 5.14
CA LEU A 54 13.65 3.94 4.11
C LEU A 54 14.90 4.18 3.25
N ALA A 55 15.21 5.43 2.90
CA ALA A 55 16.43 5.76 2.15
C ALA A 55 17.68 5.43 2.96
N GLU A 56 17.70 5.76 4.25
CA GLU A 56 18.80 5.44 5.15
C GLU A 56 18.96 3.94 5.33
N LEU A 57 17.86 3.20 5.51
CA LEU A 57 17.89 1.74 5.61
C LEU A 57 18.48 1.12 4.34
N ARG A 58 18.04 1.56 3.16
CA ARG A 58 18.60 1.09 1.88
C ARG A 58 20.08 1.39 1.75
N LYS A 59 20.55 2.57 2.16
CA LYS A 59 21.99 2.90 2.15
C LYS A 59 22.78 1.95 3.02
N ARG A 60 22.33 1.72 4.26
CA ARG A 60 22.95 0.77 5.19
C ARG A 60 22.96 -0.65 4.65
N ASP A 61 21.85 -1.10 4.07
CA ASP A 61 21.77 -2.44 3.47
C ASP A 61 22.73 -2.57 2.30
N THR A 62 22.82 -1.54 1.44
CA THR A 62 23.74 -1.54 0.31
C THR A 62 25.20 -1.58 0.79
N GLU A 63 25.55 -0.79 1.81
CA GLU A 63 26.89 -0.80 2.40
C GLU A 63 27.21 -2.18 3.00
N ARG A 64 26.28 -2.74 3.77
CA ARG A 64 26.39 -4.09 4.34
C ARG A 64 26.59 -5.16 3.26
N LEU A 65 25.86 -5.11 2.16
CA LEU A 65 25.98 -6.09 1.09
C LEU A 65 27.35 -6.06 0.37
N ASN A 66 28.05 -4.92 0.40
CA ASN A 66 29.28 -4.70 -0.35
C ASN A 66 30.55 -4.65 0.52
N THR A 67 30.42 -4.79 1.84
CA THR A 67 31.54 -4.62 2.77
C THR A 67 31.78 -5.86 3.63
N TYR A 68 33.01 -5.98 4.12
CA TYR A 68 33.34 -6.95 5.16
C TYR A 68 33.05 -6.36 6.53
N ALA A 69 32.39 -7.13 7.37
CA ALA A 69 32.13 -6.75 8.75
C ALA A 69 32.14 -7.98 9.66
N VAL A 70 32.35 -7.77 10.95
CA VAL A 70 32.26 -8.82 11.95
C VAL A 70 30.88 -8.76 12.58
N ILE A 71 30.06 -9.80 12.41
CA ILE A 71 28.69 -9.83 12.94
C ILE A 71 28.71 -10.30 14.39
N ASP A 72 29.35 -11.43 14.65
CA ASP A 72 29.50 -11.99 15.98
C ASP A 72 30.85 -12.70 16.10
N ARG A 73 31.73 -12.16 16.96
CA ARG A 73 33.04 -12.78 17.23
C ARG A 73 32.94 -14.02 18.10
N ALA A 74 31.90 -14.14 18.93
CA ALA A 74 31.74 -15.29 19.80
C ALA A 74 31.24 -16.51 19.04
N GLY A 75 30.40 -16.29 18.03
CA GLY A 75 29.89 -17.32 17.12
C GLY A 75 30.63 -17.45 15.78
N ASP A 76 31.85 -16.90 15.66
CA ASP A 76 32.67 -16.92 14.44
C ASP A 76 31.92 -16.52 13.14
N SER A 77 30.98 -15.59 13.25
CA SER A 77 30.12 -15.17 12.15
C SER A 77 30.61 -13.85 11.53
N PHE A 78 31.02 -13.93 10.27
CA PHE A 78 31.56 -12.81 9.50
C PHE A 78 30.66 -12.47 8.31
N GLN A 79 30.51 -11.18 8.06
CA GLN A 79 29.87 -10.64 6.88
C GLN A 79 30.90 -10.50 5.77
N MET A 80 30.56 -10.98 4.57
CA MET A 80 31.35 -10.81 3.36
C MET A 80 30.52 -10.14 2.27
N PRO A 81 31.16 -9.40 1.33
CA PRO A 81 30.49 -8.86 0.15
C PRO A 81 29.79 -9.95 -0.65
N ILE A 82 28.61 -9.63 -1.16
CA ILE A 82 27.76 -10.61 -1.83
C ILE A 82 28.39 -11.14 -3.12
N GLU A 83 29.11 -10.30 -3.87
CA GLU A 83 29.84 -10.72 -5.07
C GLU A 83 30.84 -11.81 -4.72
N ARG A 84 31.59 -11.63 -3.63
CA ARG A 84 32.58 -12.61 -3.19
C ARG A 84 31.94 -13.89 -2.69
N ALA A 85 30.84 -13.79 -1.94
CA ALA A 85 30.10 -14.95 -1.50
C ALA A 85 29.62 -15.78 -2.71
N MET A 86 29.07 -15.12 -3.73
CA MET A 86 28.61 -15.77 -4.95
C MET A 86 29.75 -16.41 -5.75
N GLU A 87 30.90 -15.75 -5.87
CA GLU A 87 32.10 -16.33 -6.50
C GLU A 87 32.54 -17.63 -5.82
N LEU A 88 32.54 -17.65 -4.48
CA LEU A 88 32.92 -18.82 -3.70
C LEU A 88 31.94 -19.97 -3.93
N VAL A 89 30.63 -19.69 -3.94
CA VAL A 89 29.60 -20.69 -4.24
C VAL A 89 29.75 -21.22 -5.67
N VAL A 90 29.90 -20.35 -6.68
CA VAL A 90 30.09 -20.82 -8.06
C VAL A 90 31.32 -21.69 -8.17
N ARG A 91 32.43 -21.31 -7.53
CA ARG A 91 33.65 -22.13 -7.52
C ARG A 91 33.44 -23.49 -6.84
N GLU A 92 32.73 -23.53 -5.73
CA GLU A 92 32.42 -24.76 -5.01
C GLU A 92 31.54 -25.71 -5.83
N TYR A 93 30.59 -25.16 -6.58
CA TYR A 93 29.61 -25.93 -7.36
C TYR A 93 29.97 -26.11 -8.85
N ALA A 94 31.08 -25.55 -9.34
CA ALA A 94 31.50 -25.61 -10.75
C ALA A 94 31.70 -27.03 -11.31
N GLY A 95 31.70 -28.07 -10.47
CA GLY A 95 31.79 -29.49 -10.87
C GLY A 95 30.66 -30.39 -10.34
N THR A 96 29.67 -29.83 -9.62
CA THR A 96 28.61 -30.61 -8.98
C THR A 96 27.29 -30.37 -9.71
N SER A 97 26.71 -31.44 -10.29
CA SER A 97 25.37 -31.37 -10.88
C SER A 97 24.36 -30.92 -9.82
N PRO A 98 23.44 -29.99 -10.13
CA PRO A 98 22.45 -29.52 -9.16
C PRO A 98 21.66 -30.70 -8.60
N ARG A 99 21.84 -30.97 -7.31
CA ARG A 99 21.05 -31.96 -6.59
C ARG A 99 19.69 -31.34 -6.30
N ALA A 100 18.64 -31.86 -6.92
CA ALA A 100 17.28 -31.46 -6.58
C ALA A 100 17.06 -31.72 -5.08
N VAL A 101 16.95 -30.65 -4.31
CA VAL A 101 16.51 -30.73 -2.92
C VAL A 101 15.00 -30.90 -2.96
N PRO A 102 14.43 -31.99 -2.39
CA PRO A 102 12.99 -32.10 -2.28
C PRO A 102 12.49 -30.88 -1.50
N LEU A 103 11.59 -30.11 -2.09
CA LEU A 103 10.94 -29.02 -1.36
C LEU A 103 10.26 -29.64 -0.13
N PRO A 104 10.42 -29.05 1.07
CA PRO A 104 9.57 -29.45 2.19
C PRO A 104 8.11 -29.31 1.75
N PRO A 105 7.21 -30.19 2.21
CA PRO A 105 5.79 -30.04 1.90
C PRO A 105 5.38 -28.62 2.28
N VAL A 106 4.88 -27.86 1.29
CA VAL A 106 4.27 -26.57 1.55
C VAL A 106 3.19 -26.84 2.59
N PRO A 107 3.26 -26.28 3.81
CA PRO A 107 2.17 -26.45 4.75
C PRO A 107 0.91 -25.94 4.06
N GLU A 108 -0.07 -26.83 3.84
CA GLU A 108 -1.39 -26.46 3.36
C GLU A 108 -1.82 -25.22 4.14
N ALA A 109 -2.19 -24.18 3.41
CA ALA A 109 -2.67 -22.94 4.00
C ALA A 109 -3.66 -23.28 5.10
N SER A 110 -3.31 -22.98 6.35
CA SER A 110 -4.23 -23.11 7.48
C SER A 110 -5.56 -22.50 7.06
N PRO A 111 -6.69 -23.22 7.18
CA PRO A 111 -7.98 -22.66 6.82
C PRO A 111 -8.13 -21.36 7.59
N SER A 112 -8.20 -20.26 6.83
CA SER A 112 -8.45 -18.94 7.37
C SER A 112 -9.66 -19.05 8.28
N ALA A 113 -9.46 -18.85 9.59
CA ALA A 113 -10.54 -18.88 10.55
C ALA A 113 -11.61 -17.92 10.04
N SER A 114 -12.75 -18.48 9.64
CA SER A 114 -13.91 -17.69 9.26
C SER A 114 -14.26 -16.78 10.44
N PRO A 115 -14.58 -15.49 10.22
CA PRO A 115 -14.96 -14.63 11.32
C PRO A 115 -16.20 -15.23 11.98
N VAL A 116 -16.10 -15.55 13.26
CA VAL A 116 -17.24 -15.92 14.10
C VAL A 116 -18.23 -14.77 14.03
N ALA A 117 -19.37 -15.01 13.38
CA ALA A 117 -20.53 -14.15 13.51
C ALA A 117 -21.08 -14.35 14.93
N THR A 118 -20.96 -13.32 15.76
CA THR A 118 -21.57 -13.28 17.09
C THR A 118 -23.08 -13.05 16.95
N PRO A 119 -23.94 -13.76 17.71
CA PRO A 119 -25.39 -13.52 17.73
C PRO A 119 -25.75 -12.18 18.41
#